data_AF-A0A9F5J3F6-F1
#
_entry.id   AF-A0A9F5J3F6-F1
#
_cell.length_a   1.000
_cell.length_b   1.000
_cell.length_c   1.000
_cell.angle_alpha   90.00
_cell.angle_beta   90.00
_cell.angle_gamma   90.00
#
_symmetry.space_group_name_H-M   'P 1'
#
loop_
_entity.id
_entity.type
_entity.pdbx_description
1 polymer ?
#
loop_
_entity_poly.entity_id
_entity_poly.type
_entity_poly.pdbx_seq_one_letter_code
_entity_poly.pdbx_strand_id
1 'polypeptide(L)'
;MADSTATIDDIEGELFKIERIREVLVRRESELRYMMDDIQLCKEISRMKKELQKLITLPENKKSKEDKQKEEELVQQIHKLVETRDFLVDDVEFERLREREEDKEMAEFLKNKLSKTCLLKTTPVKEKKMTSRGQQTSPPYVTKTGLIFLKECCGFTCSVM
;
A
#
# COMPACT_ATOMS: atom_id res chain seq x y z
N MET A 1 -16.53 -44.41 9.30
CA MET A 1 -16.33 -43.07 8.73
C MET A 1 -16.93 -42.10 9.71
N ALA A 2 -16.13 -41.21 10.30
CA ALA A 2 -16.65 -40.20 11.22
C ALA A 2 -17.12 -39.01 10.38
N ASP A 3 -18.40 -38.98 10.04
CA ASP A 3 -19.03 -37.76 9.54
C ASP A 3 -18.96 -36.73 10.66
N SER A 4 -17.99 -35.84 10.55
CA SER A 4 -17.87 -34.68 11.43
C SER A 4 -18.95 -33.70 10.99
N THR A 5 -20.13 -33.79 11.60
CA THR A 5 -21.15 -32.74 11.50
C THR A 5 -20.58 -31.48 12.13
N ALA A 6 -20.10 -30.55 11.31
CA ALA A 6 -19.71 -29.21 11.75
C ALA A 6 -20.87 -28.58 12.52
N THR A 7 -20.58 -28.04 13.71
CA THR A 7 -21.59 -27.33 14.50
C THR A 7 -21.86 -25.96 13.88
N ILE A 8 -22.98 -25.33 14.25
CA ILE A 8 -23.32 -23.97 13.78
C ILE A 8 -22.21 -22.98 14.18
N ASP A 9 -21.71 -23.10 15.41
CA ASP A 9 -20.60 -22.29 15.92
C ASP A 9 -19.31 -22.46 15.10
N ASP A 10 -19.02 -23.69 14.61
CA ASP A 10 -17.87 -23.93 13.73
C ASP A 10 -18.03 -23.22 12.38
N ILE A 11 -19.23 -23.25 11.80
CA ILE A 11 -19.54 -22.59 10.52
C ILE A 11 -19.45 -21.07 10.67
N GLU A 12 -20.01 -20.50 11.74
CA GLU A 12 -19.92 -19.07 12.04
C GLU A 12 -18.46 -18.63 12.26
N GLY A 13 -17.67 -19.46 12.94
CA GLY A 13 -16.24 -19.22 13.13
C GLY A 13 -15.45 -19.19 11.83
N GLU A 14 -15.73 -20.11 10.90
CA GLU A 14 -15.09 -20.10 9.57
C GLU A 14 -15.54 -18.91 8.71
N LEU A 15 -16.83 -18.53 8.78
CA LEU A 15 -17.33 -17.36 8.06
C LEU A 15 -16.60 -16.08 8.49
N PHE A 16 -16.40 -15.88 9.80
CA PHE A 16 -15.65 -14.74 10.33
C PHE A 16 -14.19 -14.72 9.84
N LYS A 17 -13.54 -15.89 9.75
CA LYS A 17 -12.19 -15.99 9.19
C LYS A 17 -12.16 -15.61 7.71
N ILE A 18 -13.13 -16.08 6.93
CA ILE A 18 -13.25 -15.76 5.50
C ILE A 18 -13.44 -14.26 5.30
N GLU A 19 -14.31 -13.63 6.08
CA GLU A 19 -14.57 -12.19 6.01
C GLU A 19 -13.31 -11.38 6.32
N ARG A 20 -12.57 -11.74 7.38
CA ARG A 20 -11.30 -11.11 7.71
C ARG A 20 -10.26 -11.28 6.60
N ILE A 21 -10.17 -12.46 5.98
CA ILE A 21 -9.26 -12.69 4.84
C ILE A 21 -9.66 -11.80 3.65
N ARG A 22 -10.96 -11.71 3.36
CA ARG A 22 -11.48 -10.85 2.29
C ARG A 22 -11.08 -9.39 2.50
N GLU A 23 -11.23 -8.85 3.71
CA GLU A 23 -10.82 -7.47 4.02
C GLU A 23 -9.33 -7.24 3.75
N VAL A 24 -8.47 -8.16 4.20
CA VAL A 24 -7.02 -8.08 3.95
C VAL A 24 -6.70 -8.12 2.45
N LEU A 25 -7.38 -8.98 1.70
CA LEU A 25 -7.17 -9.09 0.26
C LEU A 25 -7.62 -7.84 -0.50
N VAL A 26 -8.74 -7.23 -0.11
CA VAL A 26 -9.23 -5.99 -0.73
C VAL A 26 -8.24 -4.84 -0.51
N ARG A 27 -7.71 -4.66 0.72
CA ARG A 27 -6.67 -3.66 0.99
C ARG A 27 -5.43 -3.90 0.13
N ARG A 28 -5.00 -5.16 0.04
CA ARG A 28 -3.85 -5.55 -0.78
C ARG A 28 -4.07 -5.31 -2.27
N GLU A 29 -5.28 -5.55 -2.76
CA GLU A 29 -5.66 -5.25 -4.15
C GLU A 29 -5.57 -3.75 -4.42
N SER A 30 -6.06 -2.90 -3.51
CA SER A 30 -5.93 -1.44 -3.61
C SER A 30 -4.47 -1.01 -3.67
N GLU A 31 -3.61 -1.49 -2.76
CA GLU A 31 -2.15 -1.23 -2.81
C GLU A 31 -1.54 -1.61 -4.17
N LEU A 32 -1.92 -2.78 -4.70
CA LEU A 32 -1.44 -3.26 -6.00
C LEU A 32 -1.90 -2.38 -7.16
N ARG A 33 -3.14 -1.84 -7.09
CA ARG A 33 -3.67 -0.90 -8.08
C ARG A 33 -2.88 0.42 -8.06
N TYR A 34 -2.64 1.00 -6.88
CA TYR A 34 -1.79 2.19 -6.75
C TYR A 34 -0.38 1.97 -7.33
N MET A 35 0.26 0.82 -7.03
CA MET A 35 1.57 0.49 -7.60
C MET A 35 1.53 0.35 -9.13
N MET A 36 0.47 -0.24 -9.68
CA MET A 36 0.30 -0.36 -11.12
C MET A 36 0.18 1.01 -11.79
N ASP A 37 -0.60 1.92 -11.20
CA ASP A 37 -0.80 3.26 -11.71
C ASP A 37 0.49 4.09 -11.62
N ASP A 38 1.24 4.01 -10.51
CA ASP A 38 2.56 4.63 -10.37
C ASP A 38 3.54 4.12 -11.43
N ILE A 39 3.57 2.80 -11.67
CA ILE A 39 4.40 2.20 -12.73
C ILE A 39 4.04 2.76 -14.10
N GLN A 40 2.76 2.97 -14.40
CA GLN A 40 2.33 3.54 -15.68
C GLN A 40 2.78 5.00 -15.83
N LEU A 41 2.59 5.82 -14.78
CA LEU A 41 3.07 7.21 -14.74
C LEU A 41 4.59 7.26 -14.92
N CYS A 42 5.34 6.43 -14.19
CA CYS A 42 6.79 6.34 -14.30
C CYS A 42 7.26 5.97 -15.73
N LYS A 43 6.59 5.01 -16.38
CA LYS A 43 6.89 4.63 -17.77
C LYS A 43 6.67 5.78 -18.73
N GLU A 44 5.57 6.51 -18.58
CA GLU A 44 5.24 7.64 -19.43
C GLU A 44 6.23 8.79 -19.23
N ILE A 45 6.48 9.20 -17.98
CA ILE A 45 7.50 10.20 -17.64
C ILE A 45 8.86 9.82 -18.23
N SER A 46 9.25 8.55 -18.11
CA SER A 46 10.53 8.06 -18.65
C SER A 46 10.60 8.13 -20.18
N ARG A 47 9.51 7.81 -20.88
CA ARG A 47 9.40 7.97 -22.34
C ARG A 47 9.58 9.43 -22.74
N MET A 48 8.88 10.35 -22.07
CA MET A 48 8.91 11.78 -22.38
C MET A 48 10.26 12.40 -22.05
N LYS A 49 10.88 12.03 -20.92
CA LYS A 49 12.25 12.44 -20.57
C LYS A 49 13.27 12.02 -21.62
N LYS A 50 13.16 10.80 -22.16
CA LYS A 50 14.03 10.33 -23.25
C LYS A 50 13.85 11.14 -24.52
N GLU A 51 12.61 11.55 -24.84
CA GLU A 51 12.34 12.41 -26.00
C GLU A 51 12.90 13.82 -25.79
N LEU A 52 12.65 14.41 -24.63
CA LEU A 52 13.16 15.72 -24.25
C LEU A 52 14.70 15.75 -24.26
N GLN A 53 15.36 14.70 -23.76
CA GLN A 53 16.81 14.60 -23.76
C GLN A 53 17.41 14.66 -25.17
N LYS A 54 16.75 14.07 -26.18
CA LYS A 54 17.20 14.15 -27.58
C LYS A 54 17.22 15.60 -28.09
N LEU A 55 16.21 16.38 -27.73
CA LEU A 55 16.12 17.79 -28.12
C LEU A 55 17.17 18.63 -27.36
N ILE A 56 17.28 18.45 -26.04
CA ILE A 56 18.23 19.19 -25.20
C ILE A 56 19.68 18.92 -25.59
N THR A 57 20.02 17.73 -26.09
CA THR A 57 21.38 17.42 -26.57
C THR A 57 21.79 18.22 -27.81
N LEU A 58 20.84 18.82 -28.53
CA LEU A 58 21.14 19.67 -29.66
C LEU A 58 21.60 21.05 -29.17
N PRO A 59 22.69 21.60 -29.71
CA PRO A 59 23.10 22.98 -29.45
C PRO A 59 22.00 23.98 -29.78
N GLU A 60 21.84 25.02 -28.96
CA GLU A 60 20.75 25.99 -29.07
C GLU A 60 20.70 26.73 -30.42
N ASN A 61 21.86 26.92 -31.06
CA ASN A 61 21.98 27.53 -32.39
C ASN A 61 21.54 26.60 -33.53
N LYS A 62 21.34 25.31 -33.26
CA LYS A 62 20.90 24.30 -34.24
C LYS A 62 19.43 23.89 -34.06
N LYS A 63 18.76 24.38 -33.01
CA LYS A 63 17.34 24.09 -32.77
C LYS A 63 16.45 24.97 -33.64
N SER A 64 15.48 24.34 -34.30
CA SER A 64 14.38 25.05 -34.96
C SER A 64 13.44 25.67 -33.92
N LYS A 65 12.49 26.51 -34.38
CA LYS A 65 11.47 27.07 -33.46
C LYS A 65 10.55 25.95 -32.95
N GLU A 66 10.26 25.00 -33.82
CA GLU A 66 9.45 23.82 -33.56
C GLU A 66 10.11 22.92 -32.50
N ASP A 67 11.43 22.75 -32.54
CA ASP A 67 12.16 22.00 -31.51
C ASP A 67 12.02 22.66 -30.13
N LYS A 68 12.15 23.99 -30.05
CA LYS A 68 12.01 24.74 -28.78
C LYS A 68 10.59 24.64 -28.23
N GLN A 69 9.59 24.78 -29.10
CA GLN A 69 8.19 24.62 -28.73
C GLN A 69 7.92 23.21 -28.19
N LYS A 70 8.46 22.18 -28.86
CA LYS A 70 8.31 20.79 -28.44
C LYS A 70 9.03 20.49 -27.11
N GLU A 71 10.20 21.11 -26.86
CA GLU A 71 10.87 21.04 -25.56
C GLU A 71 9.96 21.58 -24.44
N GLU A 72 9.37 22.76 -24.64
CA GLU A 72 8.49 23.36 -23.64
C GLU A 72 7.23 22.52 -23.40
N GLU A 73 6.61 21.99 -24.46
CA GLU A 73 5.46 21.09 -24.35
C GLU A 73 5.79 19.80 -23.60
N LEU A 74 6.94 19.18 -23.87
CA LEU A 74 7.38 17.98 -23.17
C LEU A 74 7.63 18.26 -21.69
N VAL A 75 8.26 19.40 -21.36
CA VAL A 75 8.47 19.82 -19.97
C VAL A 75 7.14 20.01 -19.25
N GLN A 76 6.18 20.71 -19.86
CA GLN A 76 4.87 20.93 -19.26
C GLN A 76 4.09 19.63 -19.04
N GLN A 77 4.14 18.70 -19.99
CA GLN A 77 3.47 17.41 -19.85
C GLN A 77 4.14 16.53 -18.78
N ILE A 78 5.48 16.51 -18.71
CA ILE A 78 6.22 15.83 -17.64
C ILE A 78 5.83 16.40 -16.28
N HIS A 79 5.72 17.72 -16.15
CA HIS A 79 5.30 18.37 -14.90
C HIS A 79 3.92 17.88 -14.44
N LYS A 80 2.94 17.88 -15.34
CA LYS A 80 1.58 17.39 -15.05
C LYS A 80 1.58 15.93 -14.59
N LEU A 81 2.36 15.06 -15.23
CA LEU A 81 2.46 13.65 -14.81
C LEU A 81 3.11 13.50 -13.44
N VAL A 82 4.09 14.35 -13.10
CA VAL A 82 4.71 14.37 -11.78
C VAL A 82 3.70 14.86 -10.72
N GLU A 83 2.89 15.87 -11.02
CA GLU A 83 1.79 16.31 -10.14
C GLU A 83 0.77 15.19 -9.93
N THR A 84 0.32 14.51 -10.98
CA THR A 84 -0.59 13.36 -10.86
C THR A 84 -0.01 12.27 -9.96
N ARG A 85 1.29 12.00 -10.06
CA ARG A 85 1.96 11.02 -9.20
C ARG A 85 2.02 11.50 -7.75
N ASP A 86 2.20 12.80 -7.51
CA ASP A 86 2.19 13.39 -6.16
C ASP A 86 0.82 13.19 -5.50
N PHE A 87 -0.27 13.48 -6.23
CA PHE A 87 -1.63 13.19 -5.77
C PHE A 87 -1.87 11.71 -5.47
N LEU A 88 -1.31 10.81 -6.28
CA LEU A 88 -1.41 9.36 -6.03
C LEU A 88 -0.74 8.96 -4.70
N VAL A 89 0.39 9.58 -4.37
CA VAL A 89 1.11 9.34 -3.11
C VAL A 89 0.32 9.86 -1.91
N ASP A 90 -0.28 11.05 -2.04
CA ASP A 90 -1.13 11.60 -0.99
C ASP A 90 -2.38 10.73 -0.74
N ASP A 91 -3.01 10.24 -1.81
CA ASP A 91 -4.21 9.40 -1.72
C ASP A 91 -3.93 8.05 -1.04
N VAL A 92 -2.83 7.37 -1.40
CA VAL A 92 -2.47 6.09 -0.75
C VAL A 92 -2.06 6.28 0.71
N GLU A 93 -1.42 7.41 1.06
CA GLU A 93 -1.10 7.71 2.46
C GLU A 93 -2.38 7.99 3.27
N PHE A 94 -3.35 8.68 2.66
CA PHE A 94 -4.64 8.93 3.28
C PHE A 94 -5.39 7.63 3.59
N GLU A 95 -5.45 6.69 2.65
CA GLU A 95 -6.10 5.40 2.92
C GLU A 95 -5.35 4.57 3.94
N ARG A 96 -4.02 4.60 3.96
CA ARG A 96 -3.23 3.94 5.01
C ARG A 96 -3.53 4.50 6.41
N LEU A 97 -3.78 5.81 6.51
CA LEU A 97 -4.17 6.44 7.77
C LEU A 97 -5.58 6.02 8.19
N ARG A 98 -6.53 5.98 7.25
CA ARG A 98 -7.90 5.51 7.51
C ARG A 98 -7.90 4.08 8.03
N GLU A 99 -7.26 3.15 7.32
CA GLU A 99 -7.22 1.74 7.69
C GLU A 99 -6.65 1.53 9.09
N ARG A 100 -5.63 2.31 9.47
CA ARG A 100 -5.04 2.25 10.82
C ARG A 100 -6.02 2.70 11.90
N GLU A 101 -6.80 3.75 11.64
CA GLU A 101 -7.80 4.21 12.61
C GLU A 101 -8.96 3.22 12.73
N GLU A 102 -9.43 2.64 11.61
CA GLU A 102 -10.44 1.58 11.63
C GLU A 102 -10.00 0.35 12.45
N ASP A 103 -8.75 -0.10 12.26
CA ASP A 103 -8.17 -1.20 13.03
C ASP A 103 -8.08 -0.89 14.53
N LYS A 104 -7.75 0.36 14.86
CA LYS A 104 -7.66 0.83 16.25
C LYS A 104 -9.04 0.87 16.90
N GLU A 105 -10.05 1.44 16.22
CA GLU A 105 -11.43 1.46 16.70
C GLU A 105 -11.97 0.03 16.91
N MET A 106 -11.69 -0.89 15.97
CA MET A 106 -12.07 -2.30 16.10
C MET A 106 -11.40 -2.96 17.31
N ALA A 107 -10.10 -2.75 17.51
CA ALA A 107 -9.37 -3.30 18.65
C ALA A 107 -9.88 -2.75 20.00
N GLU A 108 -10.16 -1.44 20.06
CA GLU A 108 -10.74 -0.80 21.24
C GLU A 108 -12.15 -1.32 21.55
N PHE A 109 -12.98 -1.49 20.52
CA PHE A 109 -14.31 -2.07 20.67
C PHE A 109 -14.25 -3.49 21.24
N LEU A 110 -13.40 -4.36 20.67
CA LEU A 110 -13.22 -5.73 21.15
C LEU A 110 -12.70 -5.76 22.59
N LYS A 111 -11.72 -4.92 22.94
CA LYS A 111 -11.20 -4.79 24.31
C LYS A 111 -12.30 -4.36 25.28
N ASN A 112 -13.14 -3.39 24.90
CA ASN A 112 -14.25 -2.92 25.72
C ASN A 112 -15.36 -3.96 25.88
N LYS A 113 -15.63 -4.77 24.86
CA LYS A 113 -16.59 -5.89 24.97
C LYS A 113 -16.05 -6.98 25.89
N LEU A 114 -14.81 -7.42 25.69
CA LEU A 114 -14.19 -8.48 26.50
C LEU A 114 -14.05 -8.07 27.98
N SER A 115 -13.68 -6.81 28.26
CA SER A 115 -13.61 -6.29 29.64
C SER A 115 -14.98 -6.22 30.31
N LYS A 116 -16.04 -5.81 29.59
CA LYS A 116 -17.43 -5.84 30.11
C LYS A 116 -17.94 -7.26 30.35
N THR A 117 -17.60 -8.22 29.49
CA THR A 117 -17.98 -9.63 29.67
C THR A 117 -17.19 -10.31 30.79
N CYS A 118 -15.95 -9.86 31.07
CA CYS A 118 -15.13 -10.36 32.18
C CYS A 118 -15.66 -9.90 33.56
N LEU A 119 -16.17 -8.67 33.66
CA LEU A 119 -16.77 -8.14 34.91
C LEU A 119 -18.07 -8.84 35.32
N LEU A 120 -18.74 -9.56 34.42
CA LEU A 120 -19.94 -10.34 34.72
C LEU A 120 -19.66 -11.79 35.16
N LYS A 121 -18.41 -12.25 35.15
CA LYS A 121 -17.99 -13.57 35.63
C LYS A 121 -17.13 -13.48 36.90
N THR A 122 -17.66 -12.91 37.98
CA THR A 122 -17.12 -13.14 39.32
C THR A 122 -17.81 -14.34 39.97
N THR A 123 -17.31 -15.54 39.66
CA THR A 123 -17.34 -16.68 40.58
C THR A 123 -15.91 -17.22 40.70
N PRO A 124 -15.42 -17.56 41.91
CA PRO A 124 -14.02 -17.90 42.11
C PRO A 124 -13.82 -19.37 41.71
N VAL A 125 -13.11 -19.62 40.60
CA VAL A 125 -12.59 -20.95 40.30
C VAL A 125 -11.09 -20.87 40.08
N LYS A 126 -10.41 -21.76 40.82
CA LYS A 126 -8.98 -21.84 41.07
C LYS A 126 -8.13 -21.91 39.79
N GLU A 127 -6.96 -21.31 39.92
CA GLU A 127 -5.83 -21.28 39.00
C GLU A 127 -5.54 -22.66 38.36
N LYS A 128 -5.53 -22.69 37.03
CA LYS A 128 -4.67 -23.61 36.26
C LYS A 128 -3.86 -22.80 35.26
N LYS A 129 -2.57 -22.72 35.55
CA LYS A 129 -1.51 -22.19 34.71
C LYS A 129 -1.49 -22.95 33.38
N MET A 130 -1.81 -22.28 32.28
CA MET A 130 -1.60 -22.79 30.93
C MET A 130 -0.85 -21.73 30.12
N THR A 131 0.39 -22.06 29.80
CA THR A 131 1.29 -21.29 28.94
C THR A 131 1.01 -21.61 27.48
N SER A 132 0.60 -20.63 26.67
CA SER A 132 0.77 -20.63 25.21
C SER A 132 0.63 -19.19 24.69
N ARG A 133 1.76 -18.49 24.54
CA ARG A 133 2.53 -18.33 23.29
C ARG A 133 1.92 -17.29 22.34
N GLY A 134 2.32 -16.04 22.57
CA GLY A 134 2.77 -15.09 21.54
C GLY A 134 1.73 -14.57 20.56
N GLN A 135 1.29 -13.34 20.80
CA GLN A 135 0.90 -12.41 19.73
C GLN A 135 1.98 -12.42 18.63
N GLN A 136 1.64 -12.88 17.43
CA GLN A 136 2.39 -12.57 16.23
C GLN A 136 1.69 -11.43 15.52
N THR A 137 2.03 -10.20 15.92
CA THR A 137 2.00 -9.09 14.99
C THR A 137 3.14 -9.34 14.00
N SER A 138 2.81 -9.76 12.78
CA SER A 138 3.80 -9.87 11.71
C SER A 138 4.53 -8.53 11.54
N PRO A 139 5.85 -8.52 11.32
CA PRO A 139 6.57 -7.29 11.07
C PRO A 139 6.10 -6.69 9.73
N PRO A 140 6.19 -5.36 9.55
CA PRO A 140 5.94 -4.76 8.25
C PRO A 140 6.98 -5.33 7.29
N TYR A 141 6.54 -6.20 6.39
CA TYR A 141 7.37 -6.77 5.35
C TYR A 141 7.62 -5.67 4.32
N VAL A 142 8.69 -4.90 4.53
CA VAL A 142 9.20 -3.97 3.52
C VAL A 142 9.72 -4.82 2.37
N THR A 143 8.88 -5.04 1.37
CA THR A 143 9.26 -5.71 0.13
C THR A 143 10.44 -4.96 -0.49
N LYS A 144 11.61 -5.62 -0.53
CA LYS A 144 12.81 -5.23 -1.28
C LYS A 144 12.56 -4.87 -2.76
N THR A 145 11.36 -5.14 -3.28
CA THR A 145 10.91 -4.82 -4.62
C THR A 145 10.91 -3.31 -4.92
N GLY A 146 10.68 -2.45 -3.92
CA GLY A 146 10.70 -0.98 -4.14
C GLY A 146 12.07 -0.41 -4.54
N LEU A 147 13.16 -1.04 -4.08
CA LEU A 147 14.54 -0.57 -4.33
C LEU A 147 15.05 -0.86 -5.75
N ILE A 148 14.44 -1.82 -6.46
CA ILE A 148 14.86 -2.17 -7.83
C ILE A 148 14.16 -1.26 -8.85
N PHE A 149 12.91 -0.85 -8.62
CA PHE A 149 12.18 -0.01 -9.57
C PHE A 149 12.53 1.49 -9.50
N LEU A 150 13.00 1.98 -8.36
CA LEU A 150 13.55 3.35 -8.24
C LEU A 150 14.75 3.56 -9.17
N LYS A 151 15.51 2.50 -9.47
CA LYS A 151 16.66 2.52 -10.37
C LYS A 151 16.27 2.79 -11.83
N GLU A 152 15.04 2.49 -12.23
CA GLU A 152 14.58 2.72 -13.61
C GLU A 152 13.83 4.05 -13.79
N CYS A 153 13.18 4.60 -12.77
CA CYS A 153 12.60 5.95 -12.86
C CYS A 153 13.64 7.08 -12.67
N CYS A 154 14.74 6.80 -11.95
CA CYS A 154 15.84 7.73 -11.71
C CYS A 154 17.09 7.30 -12.48
N GLY A 155 17.05 7.28 -13.81
CA GLY A 155 18.20 7.07 -14.69
C GLY A 155 19.34 8.10 -14.58
N PHE A 156 19.45 8.80 -13.46
CA PHE A 156 20.58 9.61 -13.04
C PHE A 156 21.17 8.94 -11.79
N THR A 157 22.45 8.66 -11.80
CA THR A 157 23.22 8.30 -10.60
C THR A 157 23.17 9.48 -9.62
N CYS A 158 22.08 9.61 -8.87
CA CYS A 158 22.00 10.52 -7.74
C CYS A 158 22.79 9.86 -6.60
N SER A 159 24.09 10.18 -6.52
CA SER A 159 24.84 9.97 -5.29
C SER A 159 24.34 11.01 -4.30
N VAL A 160 23.50 10.57 -3.36
CA VAL A 160 23.26 11.30 -2.12
C VAL A 160 24.56 11.19 -1.32
N MET A 161 25.32 12.30 -1.26
CA MET A 161 26.23 12.57 -0.15
C MET A 161 25.45 13.21 0.99
#